data_AF-A0A659U878-F1
#
_entry.id   AF-A0A659U878-F1
#
_cell.length_a   1.000
_cell.length_b   1.000
_cell.length_c   1.000
_cell.angle_alpha   90.00
_cell.angle_beta   90.00
_cell.angle_gamma   90.00
#
_symmetry.space_group_name_H-M   'P 1'
#
loop_
_entity.id
_entity.type
_entity.pdbx_description
1 polymer ?
#
loop_
_entity_poly.entity_id
_entity_poly.type
_entity_poly.pdbx_seq_one_letter_code
_entity_poly.pdbx_strand_id
1 'polypeptide(L)'
;LDDLYPTFRLFLYDGRMRYSIPLTIFGPYRAAIYVGDMYVVLNATQPVQALTQHFDNLIRAADINPHEAAAFARNLAGMPFASG
;
A
#
# COMPACT_ATOMS: atom_id res chain seq x y z
N LEU A 1 -18.29 -10.91 -0.97
CA LEU A 1 -17.05 -10.28 -1.48
C LEU A 1 -16.27 -11.27 -2.36
N ASP A 2 -16.72 -12.52 -2.44
CA ASP A 2 -16.00 -13.65 -3.06
C ASP A 2 -16.06 -13.72 -4.59
N ASP A 3 -16.71 -12.76 -5.27
CA ASP A 3 -16.96 -12.84 -6.72
C ASP A 3 -16.83 -11.49 -7.49
N LEU A 4 -16.21 -10.46 -6.92
CA LEU A 4 -15.94 -9.24 -7.69
C LEU A 4 -14.58 -9.34 -8.40
N TYR A 5 -14.65 -9.41 -9.72
CA TYR A 5 -13.50 -9.19 -10.61
C TYR A 5 -13.51 -7.74 -11.11
N PRO A 6 -12.37 -7.02 -11.10
CA PRO A 6 -11.09 -7.43 -10.50
C PRO A 6 -11.15 -7.44 -8.96
N THR A 7 -10.54 -8.47 -8.37
CA THR A 7 -10.47 -8.62 -6.92
C THR A 7 -9.53 -7.56 -6.35
N PHE A 8 -10.06 -6.70 -5.49
CA PHE A 8 -9.27 -5.75 -4.73
C PHE A 8 -8.21 -6.48 -3.88
N ARG A 9 -6.93 -6.10 -4.02
CA ARG A 9 -5.82 -6.70 -3.27
C ARG A 9 -5.25 -5.68 -2.28
N LEU A 10 -5.47 -5.93 -1.00
CA LEU A 10 -4.92 -5.12 0.10
C LEU A 10 -3.82 -5.91 0.82
N PHE A 11 -2.62 -5.34 0.87
CA PHE A 11 -1.48 -5.88 1.60
C PHE A 11 -1.18 -4.97 2.79
N LEU A 12 -0.92 -5.54 3.97
CA LEU A 12 -0.53 -4.77 5.15
C LEU A 12 0.86 -5.20 5.59
N TYR A 13 1.73 -4.22 5.86
CA TYR A 13 3.10 -4.41 6.35
C TYR A 13 3.34 -3.52 7.57
N ASP A 14 4.28 -3.90 8.43
CA ASP A 14 4.70 -3.03 9.55
C ASP A 14 5.59 -1.85 9.09
N GLY A 15 5.01 -0.65 9.10
CA GLY A 15 5.69 0.60 8.76
C GLY A 15 6.79 1.02 9.74
N ARG A 16 6.84 0.45 10.95
CA ARG A 16 7.93 0.68 11.92
C ARG A 16 9.19 -0.10 11.52
N MET A 17 9.00 -1.26 10.87
CA MET A 17 10.08 -2.10 10.36
C MET A 17 10.55 -1.64 8.98
N ARG A 18 9.62 -1.22 8.12
CA ARG A 18 9.91 -0.74 6.77
C ARG A 18 9.10 0.50 6.46
N TYR A 19 9.70 1.66 6.66
CA TYR A 19 9.03 2.93 6.37
C TYR A 19 8.92 3.18 4.86
N SER A 20 7.77 3.72 4.43
CA SER A 20 7.60 4.29 3.10
C SER A 20 6.78 5.56 3.18
N ILE A 21 7.16 6.52 2.35
CA ILE A 21 6.30 7.65 2.00
C ILE A 21 5.05 7.18 1.26
N PRO A 22 3.90 7.88 1.38
CA PRO A 22 2.72 7.58 0.58
C PRO A 22 3.01 7.88 -0.89
N LEU A 23 2.82 6.87 -1.74
CA LEU A 23 3.05 6.97 -3.17
C LEU A 23 1.97 6.21 -3.93
N THR A 24 1.76 6.58 -5.19
CA THR A 24 0.83 5.92 -6.10
C THR A 24 1.49 5.73 -7.45
N ILE A 25 1.44 4.52 -8.00
CA ILE A 25 2.00 4.18 -9.31
C ILE A 25 0.86 4.05 -10.32
N PHE A 26 0.92 4.83 -11.39
CA PHE A 26 -0.03 4.85 -12.50
C PHE A 26 0.60 4.17 -13.72
N GLY A 27 0.79 2.85 -13.61
CA GLY A 27 1.46 2.06 -14.64
C GLY A 27 2.95 2.42 -14.79
N PRO A 28 3.58 2.09 -15.93
CA PRO A 28 5.04 2.13 -16.08
C PRO A 28 5.62 3.54 -16.31
N TYR A 29 4.78 4.56 -16.53
CA TYR A 29 5.24 5.90 -16.97
C TYR A 29 4.90 7.04 -16.02
N ARG A 30 4.12 6.80 -14.97
CA ARG A 30 3.72 7.87 -14.06
C ARG A 30 3.63 7.37 -12.63
N ALA A 31 4.14 8.15 -11.69
CA ALA A 31 3.95 7.94 -10.27
C ALA A 31 3.75 9.29 -9.56
N ALA A 32 3.04 9.28 -8.44
CA ALA A 32 2.84 10.44 -7.59
C ALA A 32 3.32 10.12 -6.18
N ILE A 33 4.06 11.04 -5.58
CA ILE A 33 4.49 10.98 -4.18
C ILE A 33 3.79 12.10 -3.43
N TYR A 34 3.18 11.77 -2.30
CA TYR A 34 2.63 12.77 -1.40
C TYR A 34 3.74 13.32 -0.50
N VAL A 35 3.90 14.65 -0.48
CA VAL A 35 4.94 15.35 0.29
C VAL A 35 4.35 16.35 1.30
N GLY A 36 3.16 16.07 1.82
CA GLY A 36 2.51 16.86 2.86
C GLY A 36 1.45 17.83 2.34
N ASP A 37 1.84 18.91 1.66
CA ASP A 37 0.87 19.88 1.12
C ASP A 37 0.61 19.70 -0.38
N MET A 38 1.46 18.95 -1.07
CA MET A 38 1.39 18.74 -2.51
C MET A 38 1.76 17.32 -2.93
N TYR A 39 1.61 17.06 -4.23
CA TYR A 39 2.08 15.84 -4.88
C TYR A 39 3.22 16.16 -5.84
N VAL A 40 4.32 15.42 -5.71
CA VAL A 40 5.38 15.39 -6.73
C VAL A 40 5.02 14.31 -7.74
N VAL A 41 4.79 14.71 -8.99
CA VAL A 41 4.46 13.79 -10.08
C VAL A 41 5.70 13.52 -10.92
N LEU A 42 6.09 12.25 -11.01
CA LEU A 42 7.21 11.79 -11.83
C LEU A 42 6.66 11.13 -13.10
N ASN A 43 7.17 11.53 -14.26
CA ASN A 43 6.82 10.93 -15.55
C ASN A 43 8.03 10.27 -16.26
N ALA A 44 9.23 10.35 -15.68
CA ALA A 44 10.43 9.73 -16.24
C ALA A 44 10.46 8.24 -15.91
N THR A 45 10.73 7.40 -16.90
CA THR A 45 10.69 5.93 -16.78
C THR A 45 11.57 5.39 -15.66
N GLN A 46 12.82 5.86 -15.55
CA GLN A 46 13.76 5.33 -14.56
C GLN A 46 13.32 5.60 -13.11
N PRO A 47 12.93 6.83 -12.71
CA PRO A 47 12.34 7.06 -11.39
C PRO A 47 11.05 6.27 -11.14
N VAL A 48 10.18 6.14 -12.14
CA VAL A 48 8.93 5.35 -11.99
C VAL A 48 9.25 3.87 -11.74
N GLN A 49 10.20 3.29 -12.47
CA GLN A 49 10.65 1.91 -12.26
C GLN A 49 11.26 1.71 -10.86
N ALA A 50 12.06 2.66 -10.38
CA ALA A 50 12.63 2.60 -9.03
C ALA A 50 11.53 2.61 -7.96
N LEU A 51 10.50 3.46 -8.11
CA LEU A 51 9.35 3.48 -7.21
C LEU A 51 8.51 2.21 -7.30
N THR A 52 8.33 1.65 -8.49
CA THR A 52 7.67 0.34 -8.67
C THR A 52 8.41 -0.76 -7.95
N GLN A 53 9.73 -0.83 -8.07
CA GLN A 53 10.54 -1.82 -7.36
C GLN A 53 10.45 -1.64 -5.84
N HIS A 54 10.45 -0.40 -5.36
CA HIS A 54 10.24 -0.09 -3.94
C HIS A 54 8.88 -0.56 -3.46
N PHE A 55 7.80 -0.27 -4.21
CA PHE A 55 6.45 -0.72 -3.91
C PHE A 55 6.34 -2.25 -3.89
N ASP A 56 6.94 -2.94 -4.86
CA ASP A 56 6.97 -4.42 -4.90
C ASP A 56 7.71 -5.00 -3.68
N ASN A 57 8.75 -4.33 -3.20
CA ASN A 57 9.45 -4.75 -1.99
C ASN A 57 8.58 -4.61 -0.73
N LEU A 58 7.69 -3.62 -0.67
CA LEU A 58 6.70 -3.49 0.41
C LEU A 58 5.63 -4.58 0.33
N ILE A 59 5.16 -4.91 -0.87
CA ILE A 59 4.24 -6.04 -1.06
C ILE A 59 4.86 -7.35 -0.57
N ARG A 60 6.12 -7.60 -0.93
CA ARG A 60 6.86 -8.78 -0.47
C ARG A 60 7.11 -8.80 1.04
N ALA A 61 7.07 -7.63 1.67
CA ALA A 61 7.21 -7.46 3.12
C ALA A 61 5.91 -7.63 3.89
N ALA A 62 4.78 -7.79 3.21
CA ALA A 62 3.48 -7.77 3.85
C ALA A 62 3.34 -8.91 4.85
N ASP A 63 2.97 -8.56 6.08
CA ASP A 63 2.64 -9.49 7.14
C ASP A 63 1.23 -10.07 6.95
N ILE A 64 0.33 -9.30 6.31
CA ILE A 64 -1.04 -9.71 5.99
C ILE A 64 -1.25 -9.68 4.49
N ASN A 65 -1.59 -10.85 3.93
CA ASN A 65 -1.83 -11.01 2.50
C ASN A 65 -3.28 -10.63 2.10
N PRO A 66 -3.57 -10.45 0.81
CA PRO A 66 -4.87 -9.98 0.33
C PRO A 66 -6.06 -10.83 0.75
N HIS A 67 -5.89 -12.14 0.80
CA HIS A 67 -6.95 -13.07 1.20
C HIS A 67 -7.23 -13.03 2.72
N GLU A 68 -6.29 -12.51 3.52
CA GLU A 68 -6.38 -12.38 4.98
C GLU A 68 -6.88 -11.00 5.40
N ALA A 69 -6.64 -9.99 4.57
CA ALA A 69 -6.89 -8.58 4.87
C ALA A 69 -8.32 -8.28 5.32
N ALA A 70 -9.32 -8.90 4.70
CA ALA A 70 -10.72 -8.70 5.07
C ALA A 70 -11.05 -9.24 6.47
N ALA A 71 -10.48 -10.40 6.83
CA ALA A 71 -10.65 -10.96 8.17
C ALA A 71 -9.89 -10.12 9.21
N PHE A 72 -8.67 -9.70 8.89
CA PHE A 72 -7.87 -8.82 9.74
C PHE A 72 -8.60 -7.51 10.05
N ALA A 73 -9.15 -6.83 9.03
CA ALA A 73 -9.89 -5.58 9.21
C ALA A 73 -11.14 -5.74 10.09
N ARG A 74 -11.88 -6.85 9.96
CA ARG A 74 -13.03 -7.14 10.83
C ARG A 74 -12.63 -7.33 12.29
N ASN A 75 -11.52 -8.04 12.53
CA ASN A 75 -10.99 -8.24 13.88
C ASN A 75 -10.57 -6.91 14.49
N LEU A 76 -9.91 -6.04 13.71
CA LEU A 76 -9.50 -4.71 14.15
C LEU A 76 -10.71 -3.83 14.49
N ALA A 77 -11.78 -3.88 13.70
CA ALA A 77 -13.00 -3.13 13.96
C ALA A 77 -13.76 -3.59 15.22
N GLY A 78 -13.60 -4.86 15.61
CA GLY A 78 -14.18 -5.41 16.84
C GLY A 78 -13.30 -5.21 18.09
N MET A 79 -12.05 -4.75 17.93
CA MET A 79 -11.18 -4.46 19.07
C MET A 79 -11.68 -3.19 19.77
N PRO A 80 -11.96 -3.23 21.08
CA PRO A 80 -12.22 -2.01 21.83
C PRO A 80 -10.98 -1.14 21.76
N PHE A 81 -11.13 0.11 21.29
CA PHE A 81 -10.07 1.09 21.43
C PHE A 81 -9.75 1.20 22.92
N ALA A 82 -8.48 1.04 23.29
CA ALA A 82 -8.07 1.21 24.67
C ALA A 82 -8.45 2.62 25.10
N SER A 83 -9.47 2.74 25.93
CA SER A 83 -9.84 3.99 26.59
C SER A 83 -8.69 4.39 27.49
N GLY A 84 -7.91 5.37 27.04
CA GLY A 84 -6.97 6.11 27.89
C GLY A 84 -7.71 7.06 28.81
#